data_AF-A0A0F9KYH7-F1
#
_entry.id   AF-A0A0F9KYH7-F1
#
_cell.length_a   1.000
_cell.length_b   1.000
_cell.length_c   1.000
_cell.angle_alpha   90.00
_cell.angle_beta   90.00
_cell.angle_gamma   90.00
#
_symmetry.space_group_name_H-M   'P 1'
#
loop_
_entity.id
_entity.type
_entity.pdbx_description
1 polymer ?
#
loop_
_entity_poly.entity_id
_entity_poly.type
_entity_poly.pdbx_seq_one_letter_code
_entity_poly.pdbx_strand_id
1 'polypeptide(L)'
;MALRFLDTEYFKHPFVSTLQAPYKILYIFIMCDCDNTGTWNPNFEISSIYIGQKVDKKITEKFFEGKFIKLENGKWFFPDFIQHQYPKGLQNKNPAHTKIIEKLSLLGFLDDNNQVKGALKGLGSPFKGTKVKVIDKVEDKVEDNTPHLFINSEYIDFEKFKNKIESHEKYICFDIEFYHESIKIWSANKKLKIDWIATAKGFMLRDLKDGKPKLKKEYEQKFKQDGKQSYDDKIREYLNRERNY
;
A
#
# COMPACT_ATOMS: atom_id res chain seq x y z
N MET A 1 -27.87 -2.66 20.38
CA MET A 1 -26.68 -2.95 19.55
C MET A 1 -27.21 -3.16 18.13
N ALA A 2 -26.87 -2.28 17.18
CA ALA A 2 -27.35 -2.45 15.80
C ALA A 2 -26.45 -3.45 15.07
N LEU A 3 -27.04 -4.41 14.37
CA LEU A 3 -26.30 -5.29 13.48
C LEU A 3 -25.71 -4.46 12.34
N ARG A 4 -24.39 -4.55 12.13
CA ARG A 4 -23.70 -3.92 11.02
C ARG A 4 -23.63 -4.93 9.88
N PHE A 5 -24.51 -4.78 8.90
CA PHE A 5 -24.54 -5.64 7.73
C PHE A 5 -23.47 -5.23 6.72
N LEU A 6 -22.77 -6.22 6.16
CA LEU A 6 -21.88 -6.06 5.01
C LEU A 6 -22.59 -6.59 3.78
N ASP A 7 -22.50 -5.85 2.68
CA ASP A 7 -23.04 -6.30 1.40
C ASP A 7 -22.28 -7.55 0.90
N THR A 8 -23.00 -8.49 0.30
CA THR A 8 -22.44 -9.65 -0.40
C THR A 8 -21.44 -9.26 -1.50
N GLU A 9 -21.63 -8.11 -2.15
CA GLU A 9 -20.77 -7.60 -3.22
C GLU A 9 -19.67 -6.66 -2.70
N TYR A 10 -19.50 -6.52 -1.38
CA TYR A 10 -18.55 -5.59 -0.75
C TYR A 10 -17.14 -5.67 -1.33
N PHE A 11 -16.58 -6.88 -1.49
CA PHE A 11 -15.23 -7.06 -2.01
C PHE A 11 -15.10 -6.82 -3.52
N LYS A 12 -16.21 -6.86 -4.25
CA LYS A 12 -16.25 -6.58 -5.70
C LYS A 12 -16.37 -5.09 -6.00
N HIS A 13 -16.74 -4.28 -5.00
CA HIS A 13 -16.79 -2.83 -5.16
C HIS A 13 -15.43 -2.29 -5.64
N PRO A 14 -15.37 -1.44 -6.69
CA PRO A 14 -14.11 -1.01 -7.30
C PRO A 14 -13.09 -0.48 -6.30
N PHE A 15 -13.54 0.36 -5.36
CA PHE A 15 -12.70 0.86 -4.25
C PHE A 15 -12.12 -0.26 -3.38
N VAL A 16 -12.94 -1.19 -2.89
CA VAL A 16 -12.48 -2.23 -1.98
C VAL A 16 -11.57 -3.20 -2.71
N SER A 17 -11.88 -3.55 -3.96
CA SER A 17 -11.12 -4.51 -4.75
C SER A 17 -9.65 -4.09 -4.96
N THR A 18 -9.40 -2.78 -5.11
CA THR A 18 -8.06 -2.21 -5.31
C THR A 18 -7.24 -2.05 -4.04
N LEU A 19 -7.87 -2.09 -2.87
CA LEU A 19 -7.16 -2.00 -1.59
C LEU A 19 -6.30 -3.23 -1.33
N GLN A 20 -5.25 -3.01 -0.55
CA GLN A 20 -4.46 -4.10 0.00
C GLN A 20 -5.18 -4.85 1.10
N ALA A 21 -4.79 -6.11 1.34
CA ALA A 21 -5.38 -6.95 2.37
C ALA A 21 -5.54 -6.26 3.74
N PRO A 22 -4.49 -5.68 4.37
CA PRO A 22 -4.65 -5.00 5.66
C PRO A 22 -5.62 -3.82 5.61
N TYR A 23 -5.64 -3.08 4.49
CA TYR A 23 -6.51 -1.90 4.31
C TYR A 23 -7.96 -2.28 3.98
N LYS A 24 -8.20 -3.44 3.34
CA LYS A 24 -9.54 -4.02 3.16
C LYS A 24 -10.17 -4.34 4.50
N ILE A 25 -9.40 -4.99 5.38
CA ILE A 25 -9.84 -5.33 6.74
C ILE A 25 -9.97 -4.06 7.59
N LEU A 26 -9.05 -3.11 7.47
CA LEU A 26 -9.18 -1.81 8.14
C LEU A 26 -10.48 -1.10 7.78
N TYR A 27 -10.88 -1.12 6.50
CA TYR A 27 -12.14 -0.51 6.09
C TYR A 27 -13.36 -1.19 6.75
N ILE A 28 -13.36 -2.54 6.83
CA ILE A 28 -14.40 -3.28 7.58
C ILE A 28 -14.37 -2.90 9.06
N PHE A 29 -13.19 -2.90 9.68
CA PHE A 29 -13.00 -2.54 11.08
C PHE A 29 -13.58 -1.16 11.40
N ILE A 30 -13.26 -0.16 10.57
CA ILE A 30 -13.79 1.21 10.69
C ILE A 30 -15.32 1.20 10.62
N MET A 31 -15.92 0.45 9.70
CA MET A 31 -17.39 0.38 9.58
C MET A 31 -18.06 -0.29 10.78
N CYS A 32 -17.36 -1.19 11.45
CA CYS A 32 -17.81 -1.82 12.69
C CYS A 32 -17.60 -0.93 13.94
N ASP A 33 -16.52 -0.13 13.96
CA ASP A 33 -16.08 0.67 15.10
C ASP A 33 -16.60 2.12 15.08
N CYS A 34 -17.06 2.61 13.92
CA CYS A 34 -17.62 3.96 13.81
C CYS A 34 -18.97 4.11 14.52
N ASP A 35 -19.28 5.34 14.92
CA ASP A 35 -20.56 5.65 15.54
C ASP A 35 -21.73 5.53 14.54
N ASN A 36 -22.96 5.71 15.03
CA ASN A 36 -24.16 5.60 14.18
C ASN A 36 -24.25 6.67 13.09
N THR A 37 -23.40 7.70 13.14
CA THR A 37 -23.30 8.71 12.09
C THR A 37 -22.25 8.36 11.04
N GLY A 38 -21.47 7.29 11.22
CA GLY A 38 -20.32 7.02 10.35
C GLY A 38 -19.10 7.88 10.70
N THR A 39 -19.08 8.45 11.91
CA THR A 39 -17.90 9.15 12.43
C THR A 39 -17.03 8.14 13.20
N TRP A 40 -15.78 8.05 12.80
CA TRP A 40 -14.77 7.17 13.40
C TRP A 40 -13.70 7.99 14.12
N ASN A 41 -13.20 7.48 15.25
CA ASN A 41 -12.09 8.07 15.99
C ASN A 41 -10.80 7.28 15.67
N PRO A 42 -9.91 7.81 14.81
CA PRO A 42 -8.80 7.02 14.31
C PRO A 42 -7.82 6.60 15.40
N ASN A 43 -7.77 5.30 15.69
CA ASN A 43 -6.74 4.70 16.55
C ASN A 43 -6.04 3.56 15.79
N PHE A 44 -4.98 3.91 15.07
CA PHE A 44 -4.25 2.97 14.21
C PHE A 44 -3.46 1.92 14.98
N GLU A 45 -3.07 2.21 16.21
CA GLU A 45 -2.38 1.25 17.08
C GLU A 45 -3.31 0.11 17.45
N ILE A 46 -4.49 0.43 18.01
CA ILE A 46 -5.52 -0.55 18.34
C ILE A 46 -6.01 -1.28 17.08
N SER A 47 -6.22 -0.54 15.98
CA SER A 47 -6.64 -1.14 14.70
C SER A 47 -5.61 -2.16 14.22
N SER A 48 -4.31 -1.85 14.31
CA SER A 48 -3.23 -2.77 13.90
C SER A 48 -3.22 -4.04 14.75
N ILE A 49 -3.49 -3.93 16.05
CA ILE A 49 -3.58 -5.08 16.96
C ILE A 49 -4.74 -5.99 16.55
N TYR A 50 -5.94 -5.45 16.32
CA TYR A 50 -7.11 -6.24 15.92
C TYR A 50 -6.97 -6.86 14.53
N ILE A 51 -6.34 -6.14 13.59
CA ILE A 51 -6.13 -6.62 12.21
C ILE A 51 -5.01 -7.68 12.16
N GLY A 52 -4.09 -7.68 13.13
CA GLY A 52 -2.90 -8.55 13.12
C GLY A 52 -1.84 -8.11 12.12
N GLN A 53 -1.96 -6.91 11.55
CA GLN A 53 -0.98 -6.29 10.65
C GLN A 53 -0.90 -4.78 10.94
N LYS A 54 0.31 -4.23 10.81
CA LYS A 54 0.57 -2.80 10.98
C LYS A 54 -0.13 -2.00 9.86
N VAL A 55 -0.95 -1.04 10.26
CA VAL A 55 -1.61 -0.08 9.36
C VAL A 55 -1.18 1.33 9.68
N ASP A 56 -0.73 2.06 8.65
CA ASP A 56 -0.22 3.42 8.82
C ASP A 56 -1.27 4.47 8.47
N LYS A 57 -1.36 5.52 9.29
CA LYS A 57 -2.27 6.65 9.07
C LYS A 57 -2.09 7.28 7.70
N LYS A 58 -0.86 7.67 7.33
CA LYS A 58 -0.54 8.33 6.06
C LYS A 58 -0.95 7.49 4.85
N ILE A 59 -0.69 6.19 4.92
CA ILE A 59 -1.03 5.26 3.85
C ILE A 59 -2.55 5.07 3.76
N THR A 60 -3.23 4.99 4.91
CA THR A 60 -4.69 4.92 4.98
C THR A 60 -5.32 6.17 4.36
N GLU A 61 -4.83 7.36 4.69
CA GLU A 61 -5.33 8.62 4.15
C GLU A 61 -5.23 8.67 2.62
N LYS A 62 -4.13 8.13 2.06
CA LYS A 62 -3.96 8.00 0.61
C LYS A 62 -4.92 6.97 0.01
N PHE A 63 -5.07 5.80 0.64
CA PHE A 63 -5.95 4.76 0.10
C PHE A 63 -7.41 5.12 0.16
N PHE A 64 -7.81 5.88 1.17
CA PHE A 64 -9.19 6.21 1.47
C PHE A 64 -9.51 7.64 1.01
N GLU A 65 -8.69 8.19 0.11
CA GLU A 65 -8.90 9.51 -0.46
C GLU A 65 -10.29 9.57 -1.12
N GLY A 66 -11.05 10.62 -0.76
CA GLY A 66 -12.44 10.77 -1.18
C GLY A 66 -13.45 9.88 -0.44
N LYS A 67 -13.04 8.94 0.42
CA LYS A 67 -13.98 8.12 1.21
C LYS A 67 -14.35 8.72 2.56
N PHE A 68 -13.55 9.63 3.08
CA PHE A 68 -13.80 10.29 4.35
C PHE A 68 -13.58 11.80 4.27
N ILE A 69 -14.15 12.50 5.24
CA ILE A 69 -13.92 13.91 5.51
C ILE A 69 -13.26 14.01 6.89
N LYS A 70 -12.10 14.68 6.97
CA LYS A 70 -11.45 14.98 8.25
C LYS A 70 -12.22 16.11 8.94
N LEU A 71 -12.62 15.88 10.18
CA LEU A 71 -13.19 16.89 11.04
C LEU A 71 -12.08 17.63 11.79
N GLU A 72 -12.34 18.86 12.22
CA GLU A 72 -11.38 19.70 12.96
C GLU A 72 -10.91 19.04 14.26
N ASN A 73 -11.75 18.22 14.88
CA ASN A 73 -11.44 17.45 16.09
C ASN A 73 -10.59 16.19 15.83
N GLY A 74 -10.10 15.98 14.61
CA GLY A 74 -9.26 14.83 14.23
C GLY A 74 -10.03 13.55 13.90
N LYS A 75 -11.36 13.53 14.05
CA LYS A 75 -12.21 12.38 13.68
C LYS A 75 -12.45 12.32 12.17
N TRP A 76 -12.76 11.14 11.68
CA TRP A 76 -13.02 10.90 10.26
C TRP A 76 -14.49 10.58 10.06
N PHE A 77 -15.14 11.30 9.16
CA PHE A 77 -16.53 11.09 8.81
C PHE A 77 -16.64 10.35 7.47
N PHE A 78 -17.43 9.29 7.41
CA PHE A 78 -17.63 8.46 6.22
C PHE A 78 -19.07 8.62 5.67
N PRO A 79 -19.30 9.50 4.67
CA PRO A 79 -20.64 9.75 4.13
C PRO A 79 -21.31 8.49 3.56
N ASP A 80 -20.52 7.65 2.86
CA ASP A 80 -20.99 6.42 2.23
C ASP A 80 -21.63 5.46 3.24
N PHE A 81 -21.17 5.47 4.49
CA PHE A 81 -21.71 4.62 5.55
C PHE A 81 -23.21 4.84 5.74
N ILE A 82 -23.64 6.11 5.80
CA ILE A 82 -25.06 6.44 6.01
C ILE A 82 -25.89 6.05 4.79
N GLN A 83 -25.38 6.25 3.59
CA GLN A 83 -26.06 5.84 2.36
C GLN A 83 -26.25 4.32 2.31
N HIS A 84 -25.27 3.54 2.78
CA HIS A 84 -25.34 2.08 2.78
C HIS A 84 -26.26 1.56 3.89
N GLN A 85 -26.24 2.16 5.08
CA GLN A 85 -27.14 1.75 6.17
C GLN A 85 -28.59 2.17 5.93
N TYR A 86 -28.81 3.31 5.28
CA TYR A 86 -30.12 3.91 5.05
C TYR A 86 -30.30 4.30 3.58
N PRO A 87 -30.40 3.33 2.66
CA PRO A 87 -30.51 3.60 1.22
C PRO A 87 -31.79 4.36 0.83
N LYS A 88 -32.83 4.31 1.67
CA LYS A 88 -34.07 5.09 1.52
C LYS A 88 -33.98 6.51 2.12
N GLY A 89 -32.81 6.89 2.62
CA GLY A 89 -32.56 8.15 3.31
C GLY A 89 -32.96 8.14 4.79
N LEU A 90 -32.57 9.22 5.48
CA LEU A 90 -32.92 9.45 6.88
C LEU A 90 -34.31 10.07 6.98
N GLN A 91 -35.13 9.57 7.89
CA GLN A 91 -36.51 10.01 8.11
C GLN A 91 -36.70 10.52 9.54
N ASN A 92 -37.12 11.77 9.71
CA ASN A 92 -37.37 12.39 11.02
C ASN A 92 -38.42 11.68 11.88
N LYS A 93 -39.27 10.84 11.28
CA LYS A 93 -40.29 10.06 12.00
C LYS A 93 -39.71 8.90 12.82
N ASN A 94 -38.49 8.44 12.50
CA ASN A 94 -37.84 7.35 13.23
C ASN A 94 -36.94 7.94 14.33
N PRO A 95 -37.19 7.65 15.63
CA PRO A 95 -36.38 8.15 16.74
C PRO A 95 -34.88 7.84 16.63
N ALA A 96 -34.52 6.73 15.97
CA ALA A 96 -33.12 6.37 15.74
C ALA A 96 -32.43 7.30 14.72
N HIS A 97 -33.19 7.80 13.73
CA HIS A 97 -32.68 8.73 12.73
C HIS A 97 -32.58 10.16 13.28
N THR A 98 -33.46 10.55 14.21
CA THR A 98 -33.47 11.90 14.80
C THR A 98 -32.10 12.28 15.38
N LYS A 99 -31.49 11.38 16.18
CA LYS A 99 -30.15 11.60 16.76
C LYS A 99 -29.03 11.68 15.72
N ILE A 100 -29.18 10.96 14.60
CA ILE A 100 -28.22 11.00 13.48
C ILE A 100 -28.35 12.35 12.76
N ILE A 101 -29.58 12.77 12.47
CA ILE A 101 -29.90 14.03 11.78
C ILE A 101 -29.41 15.22 12.60
N GLU A 102 -29.69 15.27 13.91
CA GLU A 102 -29.20 16.33 14.81
C GLU A 102 -27.68 16.47 14.76
N LYS A 103 -26.97 15.35 14.84
CA LYS A 103 -25.51 15.33 14.86
C LYS A 103 -24.89 15.68 13.50
N LEU A 104 -25.51 15.25 12.39
CA LEU A 104 -25.08 15.62 11.04
C LEU A 104 -25.39 17.08 10.70
N SER A 105 -26.53 17.60 11.18
CA SER A 105 -26.90 19.02 11.04
C SER A 105 -25.93 19.93 11.77
N LEU A 106 -25.51 19.55 12.99
CA LEU A 106 -24.52 20.30 13.77
C LEU A 106 -23.14 20.33 13.08
N LEU A 107 -22.82 19.30 12.31
CA LEU A 107 -21.58 19.20 11.54
C LEU A 107 -21.68 19.84 10.13
N GLY A 108 -22.86 20.33 9.72
CA GLY A 108 -23.08 20.96 8.42
C GLY A 108 -23.10 20.00 7.21
N PHE A 109 -23.19 18.69 7.44
CA PHE A 109 -23.14 17.67 6.37
C PHE A 109 -24.51 17.29 5.80
N LEU A 110 -25.57 18.05 6.06
CA LEU A 110 -26.89 17.80 5.47
C LEU A 110 -27.22 18.83 4.38
N ASP A 111 -27.85 18.36 3.31
CA ASP A 111 -28.55 19.21 2.35
C ASP A 111 -30.00 19.44 2.76
N ASP A 112 -30.67 20.33 2.02
CA ASP A 112 -32.06 20.75 2.30
C ASP A 112 -33.06 19.58 2.19
N ASN A 113 -32.64 18.42 1.66
CA ASN A 113 -33.42 17.20 1.52
C ASN A 113 -33.01 16.09 2.52
N ASN A 114 -32.25 16.42 3.58
CA ASN A 114 -31.70 15.46 4.56
C ASN A 114 -30.79 14.38 3.94
N GLN A 115 -30.20 14.64 2.78
CA GLN A 115 -29.14 13.82 2.22
C GLN A 115 -27.79 14.32 2.72
N VAL A 116 -26.83 13.40 2.85
CA VAL A 116 -25.49 13.76 3.33
C VAL A 116 -24.74 14.49 2.21
N LYS A 117 -24.44 15.79 2.42
CA LYS A 117 -23.50 16.59 1.60
C LYS A 117 -22.14 15.91 1.66
N GLY A 118 -21.75 15.28 0.55
CA GLY A 118 -20.59 14.38 0.52
C GLY A 118 -20.81 13.14 -0.33
N ALA A 119 -22.02 12.92 -0.86
CA ALA A 119 -22.21 12.11 -2.06
C ALA A 119 -21.30 12.70 -3.15
N LEU A 120 -20.07 12.20 -3.28
CA LEU A 120 -19.15 12.67 -4.30
C LEU A 120 -19.79 12.37 -5.65
N LYS A 121 -20.30 13.44 -6.26
CA LYS A 121 -20.70 13.51 -7.66
C LYS A 121 -19.61 12.85 -8.50
N GLY A 122 -19.99 11.77 -9.18
CA GLY A 122 -19.18 11.14 -10.21
C GLY A 122 -18.02 10.33 -9.63
N LEU A 123 -18.14 9.00 -9.73
CA LEU A 123 -16.99 8.10 -9.72
C LEU A 123 -16.03 8.52 -10.86
N GLY A 124 -15.10 9.41 -10.57
CA GLY A 124 -13.77 9.32 -11.16
C GLY A 124 -13.11 8.12 -10.47
N SER A 125 -12.88 7.04 -11.22
CA SER A 125 -12.12 5.88 -10.75
C SER A 125 -10.86 6.38 -9.99
N PRO A 126 -10.72 6.13 -8.67
CA PRO A 126 -9.55 6.60 -7.93
C PRO A 126 -8.28 5.80 -8.25
N PHE A 127 -8.37 4.79 -9.12
CA PHE A 127 -7.30 3.83 -9.35
C PHE A 127 -7.04 3.55 -10.83
N LYS A 128 -6.10 4.32 -11.40
CA LYS A 128 -5.13 3.76 -12.34
C LYS A 128 -3.95 3.24 -11.51
N GLY A 129 -4.14 2.05 -10.92
CA GLY A 129 -3.09 1.17 -10.37
C GLY A 129 -2.25 1.73 -9.22
N THR A 130 -2.46 1.27 -7.99
CA THR A 130 -1.46 1.41 -6.92
C THR A 130 -1.36 0.10 -6.14
N LYS A 131 -0.23 -0.59 -6.31
CA LYS A 131 0.23 -1.67 -5.44
C LYS A 131 0.96 -1.04 -4.28
N VAL A 132 0.54 -1.32 -3.05
CA VAL A 132 1.20 -0.81 -1.85
C VAL A 132 2.43 -1.65 -1.49
N LYS A 133 3.41 -1.02 -0.83
CA LYS A 133 4.43 -1.68 -0.03
C LYS A 133 4.44 -0.98 1.32
N VAL A 134 4.49 -1.78 2.38
CA VAL A 134 4.76 -1.39 3.77
C VAL A 134 6.16 -0.76 3.82
N ILE A 135 6.32 0.36 4.54
CA ILE A 135 7.62 0.99 4.78
C ILE A 135 7.79 1.17 6.30
N ASP A 136 8.80 0.51 6.85
CA ASP A 136 9.46 0.95 8.07
C ASP A 136 10.38 2.14 7.75
N LYS A 137 10.36 3.10 8.68
CA LYS A 137 11.06 4.40 8.71
C LYS A 137 12.47 4.39 8.08
N VAL A 138 12.75 5.33 7.15
CA VAL A 138 13.92 6.25 7.14
C VAL A 138 13.54 7.49 6.29
N GLU A 139 14.08 8.64 6.67
CA GLU A 139 13.83 10.02 6.23
C GLU A 139 13.91 10.31 4.72
N ASP A 140 13.08 11.29 4.33
CA ASP A 140 13.09 12.23 3.20
C ASP A 140 13.86 11.90 1.89
N LYS A 141 13.08 11.67 0.83
CA LYS A 141 13.05 12.48 -0.41
C LYS A 141 11.83 12.07 -1.23
N VAL A 142 11.12 13.06 -1.78
CA VAL A 142 9.88 12.90 -2.56
C VAL A 142 10.19 12.09 -3.83
N GLU A 143 9.97 10.78 -3.81
CA GLU A 143 10.01 9.92 -5.01
C GLU A 143 8.74 10.18 -5.82
N ASP A 144 8.86 10.99 -6.87
CA ASP A 144 7.85 11.17 -7.90
C ASP A 144 7.45 9.79 -8.45
N ASN A 145 6.20 9.38 -8.19
CA ASN A 145 5.66 8.09 -8.64
C ASN A 145 5.36 8.03 -10.15
N THR A 146 6.00 8.90 -10.94
CA THR A 146 5.83 8.93 -12.39
C THR A 146 6.79 7.95 -13.06
N PRO A 147 6.31 7.10 -13.99
CA PRO A 147 7.19 6.24 -14.76
C PRO A 147 8.19 7.08 -15.57
N HIS A 148 9.48 6.84 -15.37
CA HIS A 148 10.56 7.56 -16.04
C HIS A 148 11.56 6.59 -16.67
N LEU A 149 12.34 7.07 -17.65
CA LEU A 149 13.44 6.31 -18.23
C LEU A 149 14.59 6.20 -17.23
N PHE A 150 15.40 5.15 -17.32
CA PHE A 150 16.52 4.95 -16.40
C PHE A 150 17.53 6.09 -16.47
N ILE A 151 17.74 6.64 -17.67
CA ILE A 151 18.62 7.80 -17.88
C ILE A 151 18.17 9.06 -17.14
N ASN A 152 16.87 9.17 -16.82
CA ASN A 152 16.30 10.28 -16.06
C ASN A 152 16.19 9.95 -14.56
N SER A 153 16.66 8.77 -14.13
CA SER A 153 16.62 8.36 -12.72
C SER A 153 17.91 8.77 -12.01
N GLU A 154 17.84 8.99 -10.70
CA GLU A 154 19.04 9.22 -9.87
C GLU A 154 20.00 8.01 -9.86
N TYR A 155 19.50 6.84 -10.23
CA TYR A 155 20.23 5.58 -10.25
C TYR A 155 21.02 5.36 -11.55
N ILE A 156 21.00 6.31 -12.48
CA ILE A 156 21.97 6.36 -13.58
C ILE A 156 23.40 6.47 -13.03
N ASP A 157 23.55 7.13 -11.87
CA ASP A 157 24.77 7.18 -11.08
C ASP A 157 24.99 5.84 -10.37
N PHE A 158 26.13 5.22 -10.66
CA PHE A 158 26.50 3.92 -10.10
C PHE A 158 26.65 3.95 -8.58
N GLU A 159 27.19 5.01 -7.98
CA GLU A 159 27.40 5.08 -6.53
C GLU A 159 26.06 5.14 -5.79
N LYS A 160 25.12 5.95 -6.30
CA LYS A 160 23.76 6.01 -5.75
C LYS A 160 23.03 4.68 -5.89
N PHE A 161 23.15 4.03 -7.06
CA PHE A 161 22.58 2.72 -7.30
C PHE A 161 23.16 1.65 -6.36
N LYS A 162 24.50 1.62 -6.23
CA LYS A 162 25.22 0.70 -5.35
C LYS A 162 24.81 0.87 -3.91
N ASN A 163 24.85 2.10 -3.37
CA ASN A 163 24.48 2.38 -1.99
C ASN A 163 23.04 1.93 -1.69
N LYS A 164 22.12 2.14 -2.64
CA LYS A 164 20.72 1.73 -2.48
C LYS A 164 20.53 0.21 -2.52
N ILE A 165 21.31 -0.53 -3.31
CA ILE A 165 21.26 -2.00 -3.35
C ILE A 165 21.95 -2.61 -2.13
N GLU A 166 23.13 -2.11 -1.76
CA GLU A 166 23.91 -2.61 -0.61
C GLU A 166 23.26 -2.29 0.74
N SER A 167 22.35 -1.30 0.80
CA SER A 167 21.49 -1.08 1.98
C SER A 167 20.68 -2.32 2.40
N HIS A 168 20.50 -3.27 1.48
CA HIS A 168 19.87 -4.55 1.75
C HIS A 168 20.94 -5.64 1.70
N GLU A 169 21.30 -6.18 2.87
CA GLU A 169 22.34 -7.20 3.03
C GLU A 169 22.17 -8.39 2.06
N LYS A 170 20.92 -8.77 1.82
CA LYS A 170 20.50 -9.80 0.86
C LYS A 170 21.12 -9.67 -0.53
N TYR A 171 21.35 -8.46 -1.04
CA TYR A 171 21.81 -8.24 -2.41
C TYR A 171 23.31 -7.98 -2.54
N ILE A 172 24.06 -7.96 -1.43
CA ILE A 172 25.50 -7.65 -1.42
C ILE A 172 26.33 -8.69 -2.19
N CYS A 173 25.87 -9.94 -2.26
CA CYS A 173 26.56 -11.03 -2.94
C CYS A 173 26.53 -10.92 -4.47
N PHE A 174 25.58 -10.16 -5.03
CA PHE A 174 25.45 -9.97 -6.48
C PHE A 174 26.50 -9.00 -7.03
N ASP A 175 26.88 -9.21 -8.29
CA ASP A 175 27.73 -8.27 -9.03
C ASP A 175 26.92 -7.02 -9.44
N ILE A 176 26.90 -6.03 -8.55
CA ILE A 176 26.07 -4.82 -8.71
C ILE A 176 26.43 -4.04 -9.98
N GLU A 177 27.71 -4.02 -10.35
CA GLU A 177 28.20 -3.33 -11.55
C GLU A 177 27.65 -3.98 -12.82
N PHE A 178 27.70 -5.32 -12.88
CA PHE A 178 27.09 -6.07 -13.97
C PHE A 178 25.60 -5.77 -14.15
N TYR A 179 24.82 -5.73 -13.05
CA TYR A 179 23.38 -5.47 -13.13
C TYR A 179 23.06 -4.02 -13.45
N HIS A 180 23.88 -3.06 -13.02
CA HIS A 180 23.71 -1.65 -13.39
C HIS A 180 23.83 -1.46 -14.91
N GLU A 181 24.89 -1.99 -15.52
CA GLU A 181 25.09 -1.92 -16.97
C GLU A 181 24.04 -2.71 -17.74
N SER A 182 23.63 -3.87 -17.24
CA SER A 182 22.54 -4.66 -17.83
C SER A 182 21.22 -3.88 -17.89
N ILE A 183 20.89 -3.11 -16.84
CA ILE A 183 19.69 -2.27 -16.80
C ILE A 183 19.82 -1.10 -17.77
N LYS A 184 20.99 -0.45 -17.81
CA LYS A 184 21.28 0.66 -18.72
C LYS A 184 21.04 0.26 -20.17
N ILE A 185 21.61 -0.87 -20.60
CA ILE A 185 21.42 -1.43 -21.94
C ILE A 185 19.96 -1.80 -22.18
N TRP A 186 19.33 -2.50 -21.24
CA TRP A 186 17.95 -2.95 -21.38
C TRP A 186 16.94 -1.79 -21.44
N SER A 187 17.21 -0.70 -20.71
CA SER A 187 16.38 0.50 -20.65
C SER A 187 16.43 1.34 -21.93
N ALA A 188 17.48 1.18 -22.75
CA ALA A 188 17.66 1.90 -24.01
C ALA A 188 16.50 1.66 -24.99
N ASN A 189 15.81 0.53 -24.89
CA ASN A 189 14.60 0.21 -25.66
C ASN A 189 13.32 0.90 -25.12
N LYS A 190 13.44 2.16 -24.68
CA LYS A 190 12.38 3.06 -24.19
C LYS A 190 11.36 2.40 -23.22
N LYS A 191 11.85 1.74 -22.18
CA LYS A 191 10.99 1.16 -21.13
C LYS A 191 10.90 2.10 -19.94
N LEU A 192 9.72 2.67 -19.71
CA LEU A 192 9.45 3.47 -18.51
C LEU A 192 9.26 2.56 -17.31
N LYS A 193 9.88 2.92 -16.18
CA LYS A 193 9.69 2.25 -14.89
C LYS A 193 9.48 3.27 -13.80
N ILE A 194 8.69 2.87 -12.80
CA ILE A 194 8.47 3.66 -11.59
C ILE A 194 9.66 3.49 -10.65
N ASP A 195 10.16 2.26 -10.50
CA ASP A 195 11.25 1.92 -9.59
C ASP A 195 12.31 1.07 -10.32
N TRP A 196 13.46 1.71 -10.56
CA TRP A 196 14.59 1.08 -11.22
C TRP A 196 15.38 0.13 -10.32
N ILE A 197 15.35 0.34 -8.99
CA ILE A 197 15.99 -0.55 -8.02
C ILE A 197 15.19 -1.85 -7.90
N ALA A 198 13.85 -1.79 -7.87
CA ALA A 198 13.02 -2.98 -7.94
C ALA A 198 13.22 -3.72 -9.27
N THR A 199 13.43 -2.99 -10.37
CA THR A 199 13.75 -3.60 -11.67
C THR A 199 15.09 -4.35 -11.61
N ALA A 200 16.11 -3.76 -11.00
CA ALA A 200 17.41 -4.39 -10.75
C ALA A 200 17.31 -5.67 -9.92
N LYS A 201 16.63 -5.58 -8.77
CA LYS A 201 16.39 -6.72 -7.88
C LYS A 201 15.65 -7.84 -8.61
N GLY A 202 14.73 -7.50 -9.52
CA GLY A 202 14.03 -8.46 -10.36
C GLY A 202 14.93 -9.21 -11.35
N PHE A 203 15.97 -8.56 -11.88
CA PHE A 203 16.95 -9.21 -12.76
C PHE A 203 17.80 -10.21 -11.96
N MET A 204 18.33 -9.78 -10.81
CA MET A 204 19.11 -10.63 -9.89
C MET A 204 18.34 -11.89 -9.47
N LEU A 205 17.08 -11.74 -9.06
CA LEU A 205 16.24 -12.86 -8.63
C LEU A 205 15.84 -13.77 -9.79
N ARG A 206 15.69 -13.23 -11.00
CA ARG A 206 15.44 -14.04 -12.20
C ARG A 206 16.66 -14.87 -12.56
N ASP A 207 17.83 -14.25 -12.63
CA ASP A 207 19.07 -14.94 -12.97
C ASP A 207 19.40 -16.03 -11.94
N LEU A 208 19.09 -15.78 -10.66
CA LEU A 208 19.14 -16.80 -9.62
C LEU A 208 18.17 -17.96 -9.86
N LYS A 209 16.93 -17.67 -10.25
CA LYS A 209 15.93 -18.71 -10.56
C LYS A 209 16.37 -19.55 -11.76
N ASP A 210 17.00 -18.89 -12.73
CA ASP A 210 17.48 -19.50 -13.98
C ASP A 210 18.86 -20.16 -13.83
N GLY A 211 19.43 -20.20 -12.62
CA GLY A 211 20.71 -20.85 -12.32
C GLY A 211 21.93 -20.15 -12.92
N LYS A 212 21.81 -18.86 -13.26
CA LYS A 212 22.87 -18.04 -13.87
C LYS A 212 23.13 -16.72 -13.11
N PRO A 213 23.10 -16.67 -11.77
CA PRO A 213 23.33 -15.42 -11.05
C PRO A 213 24.75 -14.93 -11.30
N LYS A 214 24.90 -13.62 -11.57
CA LYS A 214 26.22 -12.95 -11.53
C LYS A 214 26.52 -12.49 -10.13
N LEU A 215 27.54 -13.07 -9.51
CA LEU A 215 27.95 -12.76 -8.15
C LEU A 215 29.33 -12.12 -8.13
N LYS A 216 29.65 -11.39 -7.06
CA LYS A 216 31.02 -10.93 -6.81
C LYS A 216 31.94 -12.15 -6.70
N LYS A 217 33.17 -12.04 -7.23
CA LYS A 217 34.16 -13.15 -7.28
C LYS A 217 34.39 -13.83 -5.92
N GLU A 218 34.40 -13.04 -4.84
CA GLU A 218 34.55 -13.52 -3.46
C GLU A 218 33.43 -14.50 -3.06
N TYR A 219 32.19 -14.17 -3.41
CA TYR A 219 31.03 -15.01 -3.12
C TYR A 219 30.96 -16.21 -4.07
N GLU A 220 31.33 -16.05 -5.34
CA GLU A 220 31.44 -17.18 -6.26
C GLU A 220 32.41 -18.24 -5.75
N GLN A 221 33.58 -17.82 -5.26
CA GLN A 221 34.58 -18.74 -4.71
C GLN A 221 34.07 -19.40 -3.42
N LYS A 222 33.47 -18.64 -2.51
CA LYS A 222 32.89 -19.14 -1.26
C LYS A 222 31.82 -20.21 -1.50
N PHE A 223 30.88 -19.97 -2.43
CA PHE A 223 29.82 -20.92 -2.73
C PHE A 223 30.28 -22.15 -3.51
N LYS A 224 31.38 -22.05 -4.28
CA LYS A 224 31.98 -23.18 -5.01
C LYS A 224 32.83 -24.11 -4.13
N GLN A 225 33.43 -23.62 -3.04
CA GLN A 225 34.34 -24.41 -2.19
C GLN A 225 33.62 -25.44 -1.27
N ASP A 226 32.37 -25.20 -0.87
CA ASP A 226 31.63 -26.10 0.04
C ASP A 226 31.07 -27.34 -0.71
N GLY A 227 31.85 -28.39 -0.93
CA GLY A 227 31.51 -29.54 -1.80
C GLY A 227 30.32 -30.44 -1.42
N LYS A 228 29.41 -30.04 -0.51
CA LYS A 228 28.29 -30.88 -0.03
C LYS A 228 26.88 -30.50 -0.51
N GLN A 229 26.69 -29.30 -1.09
CA GLN A 229 25.36 -28.78 -1.45
C GLN A 229 25.45 -28.02 -2.78
N SER A 230 24.39 -28.10 -3.60
CA SER A 230 24.33 -27.44 -4.90
C SER A 230 24.61 -25.93 -4.76
N TYR A 231 25.42 -25.39 -5.67
CA TYR A 231 25.80 -23.97 -5.70
C TYR A 231 24.56 -23.05 -5.62
N ASP A 232 23.51 -23.40 -6.36
CA ASP A 232 22.24 -22.65 -6.39
C ASP A 232 21.47 -22.75 -5.07
N ASP A 233 21.53 -23.90 -4.38
CA ASP A 233 20.82 -24.12 -3.11
C ASP A 233 21.44 -23.31 -1.98
N LYS A 234 22.77 -23.13 -1.98
CA LYS A 234 23.45 -22.28 -0.97
C LYS A 234 23.13 -20.80 -1.15
N ILE A 235 23.02 -20.34 -2.40
CA ILE A 235 22.64 -18.95 -2.66
C ILE A 235 21.19 -18.74 -2.22
N ARG A 236 20.29 -19.70 -2.50
CA ARG A 236 18.91 -19.65 -2.02
C ARG A 236 18.83 -19.67 -0.50
N GLU A 237 19.64 -20.48 0.17
CA GLU A 237 19.71 -20.52 1.63
C GLU A 237 20.22 -19.20 2.21
N TYR A 238 21.30 -18.64 1.68
CA TYR A 238 21.81 -17.33 2.07
C TYR A 238 20.73 -16.24 1.95
N LEU A 239 19.96 -16.25 0.87
CA LEU A 239 18.87 -15.29 0.63
C LEU A 239 17.62 -15.53 1.49
N ASN A 240 17.48 -16.70 2.13
CA ASN A 240 16.31 -17.10 2.92
C ASN A 240 16.59 -17.15 4.44
N ARG A 241 17.85 -17.10 4.88
CA ARG A 241 18.23 -17.16 6.30
C ARG A 241 17.63 -16.04 7.17
N GLU A 242 17.16 -14.94 6.57
CA GLU A 242 16.61 -13.79 7.30
C GLU A 242 15.08 -13.67 7.27
N ARG A 243 14.34 -14.75 6.97
CA ARG A 243 12.88 -14.76 7.18
C ARG A 243 12.46 -15.01 8.64
N ASN A 244 13.42 -15.23 9.53
CA ASN A 244 13.22 -15.74 10.90
C ASN A 244 13.74 -14.81 12.01
N TYR A 245 13.95 -13.53 11.75
CA TYR A 245 14.23 -12.53 12.79
C TYR A 245 13.31 -11.32 12.63
#